data_AF-A0A932G1Q3-F1
#
_entry.id   AF-A0A932G1Q3-F1
#
_cell.length_a   1.000
_cell.length_b   1.000
_cell.length_c   1.000
_cell.angle_alpha   90.00
_cell.angle_beta   90.00
_cell.angle_gamma   90.00
#
_symmetry.space_group_name_H-M   'P 1'
#
loop_
_entity.id
_entity.type
_entity.pdbx_description
1 polymer ?
#
loop_
_entity_poly.entity_id
_entity_poly.type
_entity_poly.pdbx_seq_one_letter_code
_entity_poly.pdbx_strand_id
1 'polypeptide(L)'
;MARAQLLILLVGLVAACSRTGLRSIPERDAEPSSDASIGRDAGLPDGCDPEAERCDGIDNDCNGQIDDGLPPEPCEEGATFRFCVGGVLSACPRVCPVCRPGAVRVCFPSYCTRWGEQECEGDGLGWQPCRESPAPVECQGEDDTWDAADDSPSTEQCCMNRGDCCVDHWDLDGDGITSESLGACEEVTCD
;
A
#
# COMPACT_ATOMS: atom_id res chain seq x y z
N MET A 1 42.24 39.98 -17.89
CA MET A 1 41.11 39.60 -18.79
C MET A 1 41.29 38.11 -19.04
N ALA A 2 40.46 37.15 -18.64
CA ALA A 2 39.05 37.14 -18.28
C ALA A 2 38.81 36.19 -17.08
N ARG A 3 37.82 36.56 -16.25
CA ARG A 3 37.17 35.69 -15.26
C ARG A 3 36.15 34.81 -16.01
N ALA A 4 36.15 33.51 -15.77
CA ALA A 4 35.01 32.65 -16.06
C ALA A 4 34.78 31.76 -14.83
N GLN A 5 33.81 32.17 -14.02
CA GLN A 5 33.29 31.41 -12.89
C GLN A 5 32.49 30.23 -13.43
N LEU A 6 32.92 29.01 -13.12
CA LEU A 6 32.13 27.80 -13.33
C LEU A 6 31.26 27.61 -12.08
N LEU A 7 30.12 28.28 -12.06
CA LEU A 7 29.04 28.07 -11.09
C LEU A 7 28.22 26.88 -11.60
N ILE A 8 28.47 25.68 -11.06
CA ILE A 8 27.65 24.50 -11.35
C ILE A 8 26.30 24.71 -10.65
N LEU A 9 25.24 24.76 -11.46
CA LEU A 9 23.84 24.80 -11.02
C LEU A 9 23.51 23.58 -10.15
N LEU A 10 23.47 23.77 -8.84
CA LEU A 10 22.74 22.91 -7.89
C LEU A 10 21.35 23.50 -7.65
N VAL A 11 20.52 23.53 -8.70
CA VAL A 11 19.11 23.93 -8.58
C VAL A 11 18.30 22.86 -9.28
N GLY A 12 17.56 22.03 -8.53
CA GLY A 12 16.59 21.16 -9.18
C GLY A 12 15.97 20.00 -8.41
N LEU A 13 16.33 19.70 -7.16
CA LEU A 13 15.67 18.62 -6.41
C LEU A 13 15.32 19.04 -4.98
N VAL A 14 14.52 20.09 -4.86
CA VAL A 14 13.70 20.30 -3.66
C VAL A 14 12.29 20.52 -4.17
N ALA A 15 11.54 19.42 -4.31
CA ALA A 15 10.10 19.52 -4.52
C ALA A 15 9.54 20.17 -3.25
N ALA A 16 9.10 21.41 -3.39
CA ALA A 16 8.65 22.24 -2.29
C ALA A 16 7.34 21.69 -1.73
N CYS A 17 7.43 21.02 -0.59
CA CYS A 17 6.27 20.83 0.28
C CYS A 17 5.78 22.22 0.72
N SER A 18 4.62 22.66 0.22
CA SER A 18 4.10 24.01 0.47
C SER A 18 2.69 23.94 1.05
N ARG A 19 2.49 24.55 2.24
CA ARG A 19 1.24 24.60 3.04
C ARG A 19 0.04 25.28 2.34
N THR A 20 0.12 25.63 1.07
CA THR A 20 -0.97 26.29 0.35
C THR A 20 -1.95 25.30 -0.25
N GLY A 21 -2.89 24.90 0.60
CA GLY A 21 -4.26 24.56 0.20
C GLY A 21 -4.42 23.18 -0.43
N LEU A 22 -5.32 22.40 0.16
CA LEU A 22 -6.18 21.51 -0.59
C LEU A 22 -6.78 22.29 -1.77
N ARG A 23 -6.10 22.29 -2.91
CA ARG A 23 -6.79 22.41 -4.18
C ARG A 23 -7.47 21.07 -4.36
N SER A 24 -8.79 21.12 -4.23
CA SER A 24 -9.70 20.04 -4.61
C SER A 24 -9.11 19.31 -5.81
N ILE A 25 -8.83 18.03 -5.65
CA ILE A 25 -8.71 17.13 -6.80
C ILE A 25 -9.98 17.42 -7.61
N PRO A 26 -9.91 17.87 -8.87
CA PRO A 26 -11.12 17.92 -9.66
C PRO A 26 -11.68 16.51 -9.63
N GLU A 27 -12.87 16.35 -9.07
CA GLU A 27 -13.69 15.16 -9.24
C GLU A 27 -13.62 14.88 -10.73
N ARG A 28 -12.86 13.86 -11.12
CA ARG A 28 -12.86 13.42 -12.50
C ARG A 28 -14.25 12.86 -12.65
N ASP A 29 -15.11 13.66 -13.27
CA ASP A 29 -16.38 13.24 -13.81
C ASP A 29 -16.14 11.87 -14.47
N ALA A 30 -16.72 10.85 -13.86
CA ALA A 30 -16.82 9.53 -14.43
C ALA A 30 -17.71 9.66 -15.67
N GLU A 31 -17.10 10.01 -16.80
CA GLU A 31 -17.76 9.95 -18.09
C GLU A 31 -17.86 8.47 -18.50
N PRO A 32 -19.02 8.04 -19.02
CA PRO A 32 -19.29 6.64 -19.27
C PRO A 32 -18.44 6.18 -20.45
N SER A 33 -17.52 5.25 -20.20
CA SER A 33 -16.82 4.57 -21.27
C SER A 33 -17.84 3.76 -22.08
N SER A 34 -18.19 4.31 -23.23
CA SER A 34 -18.88 3.60 -24.29
C SER A 34 -18.02 2.41 -24.74
N ASP A 35 -18.48 1.22 -24.38
CA ASP A 35 -18.47 0.00 -25.16
C ASP A 35 -17.27 -0.18 -26.11
N ALA A 36 -16.15 -0.61 -25.51
CA ALA A 36 -15.27 -1.55 -26.17
C ALA A 36 -15.45 -2.88 -25.44
N SER A 37 -16.24 -3.75 -26.04
CA SER A 37 -16.41 -5.15 -25.68
C SER A 37 -15.04 -5.85 -25.65
N ILE A 38 -14.36 -5.77 -24.51
CA ILE A 38 -13.38 -6.75 -24.05
C ILE A 38 -14.22 -7.82 -23.38
N GLY A 39 -14.26 -9.02 -23.98
CA GLY A 39 -15.19 -10.08 -23.63
C GLY A 39 -15.31 -10.31 -22.14
N ARG A 40 -16.45 -9.91 -21.56
CA ARG A 40 -16.93 -10.32 -20.23
C ARG A 40 -17.50 -11.75 -20.26
N ASP A 41 -16.85 -12.60 -21.03
CA ASP A 41 -17.13 -14.02 -21.18
C ASP A 41 -15.79 -14.75 -21.01
N ALA A 42 -15.21 -14.65 -19.82
CA ALA A 42 -14.37 -15.75 -19.33
C ALA A 42 -15.33 -16.89 -18.99
N GLY A 43 -15.75 -17.59 -20.05
CA GLY A 43 -16.52 -18.81 -20.11
C GLY A 43 -17.41 -19.17 -18.91
N LEU A 44 -18.69 -18.79 -18.96
CA LEU A 44 -19.73 -19.71 -18.49
C LEU A 44 -20.18 -20.56 -19.69
N PRO A 45 -19.63 -21.76 -19.92
CA PRO A 45 -20.33 -22.72 -20.76
C PRO A 45 -21.61 -23.13 -20.03
N ASP A 46 -22.73 -23.19 -20.75
CA ASP A 46 -23.90 -23.99 -20.36
C ASP A 46 -23.43 -25.44 -20.13
N GLY A 47 -22.96 -25.74 -18.91
CA GLY A 47 -22.26 -26.97 -18.58
C GLY A 47 -20.97 -26.77 -17.78
N CYS A 48 -21.01 -25.97 -16.72
CA CYS A 48 -19.97 -26.01 -15.70
C CYS A 48 -20.26 -27.15 -14.71
N ASP A 49 -19.25 -27.99 -14.49
CA ASP A 49 -19.22 -28.98 -13.40
C ASP A 49 -18.38 -28.36 -12.27
N PRO A 50 -18.99 -27.95 -11.13
CA PRO A 50 -18.29 -27.20 -10.11
C PRO A 50 -17.18 -28.04 -9.46
N GLU A 51 -15.95 -27.55 -9.57
CA GLU A 51 -14.76 -28.12 -8.94
C GLU A 51 -14.30 -27.25 -7.76
N ALA A 52 -13.28 -27.72 -7.04
CA ALA A 52 -12.63 -26.87 -6.03
C ALA A 52 -11.83 -25.77 -6.72
N GLU A 53 -11.90 -24.57 -6.17
CA GLU A 53 -11.12 -23.43 -6.63
C GLU A 53 -9.62 -23.72 -6.68
N ARG A 54 -8.97 -23.14 -7.68
CA ARG A 54 -7.52 -23.20 -7.91
C ARG A 54 -7.07 -21.82 -8.27
N CYS A 55 -5.81 -21.51 -7.98
CA CYS A 55 -5.23 -20.25 -8.42
C CYS A 55 -4.82 -20.32 -9.89
N ASP A 56 -5.77 -20.13 -10.79
CA ASP A 56 -5.57 -20.24 -12.24
C ASP A 56 -6.32 -19.19 -13.07
N GLY A 57 -7.07 -18.29 -12.42
CA GLY A 57 -7.78 -17.20 -13.07
C GLY A 57 -9.09 -17.66 -13.71
N ILE A 58 -9.58 -18.83 -13.31
CA ILE A 58 -10.82 -19.44 -13.77
C ILE A 58 -11.76 -19.58 -12.57
N ASP A 59 -13.05 -19.33 -12.79
CA ASP A 59 -14.13 -19.65 -11.85
C ASP A 59 -14.42 -21.15 -11.95
N ASN A 60 -13.78 -21.95 -11.09
CA ASN A 60 -13.80 -23.42 -11.16
C ASN A 60 -15.08 -23.99 -10.53
N ASP A 61 -15.66 -23.29 -9.56
CA ASP A 61 -16.89 -23.65 -8.86
C ASP A 61 -18.14 -23.00 -9.48
N CYS A 62 -17.94 -22.10 -10.44
CA CYS A 62 -18.96 -21.39 -11.20
C CYS A 62 -19.92 -20.57 -10.36
N ASN A 63 -19.42 -20.01 -9.26
CA ASN A 63 -20.18 -19.14 -8.39
C ASN A 63 -20.25 -17.68 -8.87
N GLY A 64 -19.52 -17.35 -9.95
CA GLY A 64 -19.42 -16.01 -10.52
C GLY A 64 -18.27 -15.17 -9.96
N GLN A 65 -17.40 -15.75 -9.15
CA GLN A 65 -16.18 -15.16 -8.64
C GLN A 65 -14.99 -16.02 -9.08
N ILE A 66 -13.88 -15.36 -9.42
CA ILE A 66 -12.67 -16.04 -9.89
C ILE A 66 -11.72 -16.18 -8.70
N ASP A 67 -11.13 -17.38 -8.54
CA ASP A 67 -10.11 -17.70 -7.54
C ASP A 67 -10.53 -17.38 -6.08
N ASP A 68 -11.81 -17.52 -5.72
CA ASP A 68 -12.29 -17.17 -4.37
C ASP A 68 -12.13 -18.31 -3.35
N GLY A 69 -12.21 -17.98 -2.06
CA GLY A 69 -12.16 -18.96 -0.98
C GLY A 69 -10.84 -19.74 -0.84
N LEU A 70 -9.80 -19.40 -1.60
CA LEU A 70 -8.50 -20.07 -1.57
C LEU A 70 -7.73 -19.75 -0.28
N PRO A 71 -7.29 -20.77 0.48
CA PRO A 71 -6.47 -20.55 1.67
C PRO A 71 -5.04 -20.13 1.30
N PRO A 72 -4.31 -19.48 2.22
CA PRO A 72 -2.88 -19.26 2.08
C PRO A 72 -2.12 -20.59 1.91
N GLU A 73 -1.20 -20.62 0.94
CA GLU A 73 -0.33 -21.76 0.64
C GLU A 73 1.02 -21.59 1.34
N PRO A 74 1.56 -22.60 2.05
CA PRO A 74 2.82 -22.46 2.76
C PRO A 74 4.00 -22.34 1.78
N CYS A 75 4.99 -21.55 2.18
CA CYS A 75 6.27 -21.48 1.48
C CYS A 75 7.26 -22.53 1.99
N GLU A 76 8.05 -23.10 1.07
CA GLU A 76 9.21 -23.90 1.45
C GLU A 76 10.38 -22.96 1.83
N GLU A 77 11.27 -23.40 2.72
CA GLU A 77 12.46 -22.66 3.19
C GLU A 77 12.23 -21.53 4.22
N GLY A 78 11.17 -21.59 5.02
CA GLY A 78 11.01 -20.73 6.20
C GLY A 78 10.49 -19.31 5.92
N ALA A 79 10.06 -19.05 4.67
CA ALA A 79 9.11 -17.98 4.39
C ALA A 79 7.71 -18.38 4.88
N THR A 80 6.81 -17.40 5.02
CA THR A 80 5.46 -17.57 5.57
C THR A 80 4.52 -18.24 4.56
N PHE A 81 3.44 -17.57 4.18
CA PHE A 81 2.46 -18.05 3.21
C PHE A 81 2.52 -17.22 1.92
N ARG A 82 2.14 -17.84 0.81
CA ARG A 82 1.85 -17.21 -0.49
C ARG A 82 0.35 -17.28 -0.77
N PHE A 83 -0.17 -16.33 -1.53
CA PHE A 83 -1.60 -16.16 -1.74
C PHE A 83 -1.95 -16.24 -3.22
N CYS A 84 -3.20 -16.55 -3.53
CA CYS A 84 -3.69 -16.47 -4.90
C CYS A 84 -4.06 -15.05 -5.27
N VAL A 85 -3.51 -14.60 -6.40
CA VAL A 85 -3.66 -13.23 -6.85
C VAL A 85 -3.82 -13.21 -8.37
N GLY A 86 -5.02 -12.82 -8.84
CA GLY A 86 -5.27 -12.65 -10.28
C GLY A 86 -4.88 -13.90 -11.09
N GLY A 87 -5.22 -15.09 -10.59
CA GLY A 87 -4.91 -16.37 -11.21
C GLY A 87 -3.47 -16.86 -11.08
N VAL A 88 -2.63 -16.20 -10.27
CA VAL A 88 -1.23 -16.60 -10.06
C VAL A 88 -0.88 -16.57 -8.58
N LEU A 89 -0.21 -17.63 -8.11
CA LEU A 89 0.32 -17.64 -6.75
C LEU A 89 1.44 -16.60 -6.61
N SER A 90 1.36 -15.80 -5.55
CA SER A 90 2.40 -14.84 -5.19
C SER A 90 3.76 -15.53 -5.00
N ALA A 91 4.84 -14.76 -5.17
CA ALA A 91 6.15 -15.20 -4.72
C ALA A 91 6.15 -15.36 -3.18
N CYS A 92 7.03 -16.22 -2.68
CA CYS A 92 7.22 -16.35 -1.23
C CYS A 92 7.81 -15.08 -0.64
N PRO A 93 7.14 -14.43 0.33
CA PRO A 93 7.58 -13.17 0.88
C PRO A 93 8.85 -13.34 1.72
N ARG A 94 9.76 -12.35 1.68
CA ARG A 94 10.98 -12.32 2.52
C ARG A 94 10.98 -11.16 3.55
N VAL A 95 10.09 -10.19 3.42
CA VAL A 95 9.86 -9.00 4.26
C VAL A 95 8.49 -8.44 3.89
N CYS A 96 7.56 -8.25 4.85
CA CYS A 96 6.17 -7.77 4.74
C CYS A 96 5.74 -7.09 3.42
N PRO A 97 5.40 -7.84 2.35
CA PRO A 97 4.89 -7.26 1.11
C PRO A 97 3.45 -7.66 0.83
N VAL A 98 2.87 -8.57 1.62
CA VAL A 98 1.59 -9.18 1.29
C VAL A 98 0.49 -8.62 2.18
N CYS A 99 -0.52 -8.06 1.53
CA CYS A 99 -1.66 -7.43 2.17
C CYS A 99 -2.94 -7.90 1.48
N ARG A 100 -4.07 -7.83 2.18
CA ARG A 100 -5.37 -8.09 1.55
C ARG A 100 -5.62 -7.00 0.50
N PRO A 101 -5.97 -7.34 -0.75
CA PRO A 101 -6.34 -6.33 -1.75
C PRO A 101 -7.38 -5.33 -1.21
N GLY A 102 -7.07 -4.03 -1.31
CA GLY A 102 -7.91 -2.96 -0.77
C GLY A 102 -7.70 -2.62 0.71
N ALA A 103 -6.85 -3.34 1.44
CA ALA A 103 -6.44 -2.96 2.80
C ALA A 103 -5.72 -1.61 2.81
N VAL A 104 -5.80 -0.88 3.92
CA VAL A 104 -5.12 0.42 4.09
C VAL A 104 -4.22 0.40 5.31
N ARG A 105 -3.01 0.97 5.18
CA ARG A 105 -2.12 1.28 6.30
C ARG A 105 -1.62 2.71 6.25
N VAL A 106 -1.13 3.20 7.39
CA VAL A 106 -0.43 4.47 7.51
C VAL A 106 1.03 4.29 7.13
N CYS A 107 1.55 5.16 6.27
CA CYS A 107 2.91 5.09 5.73
C CYS A 107 3.86 6.17 6.26
N PHE A 108 5.12 5.74 6.45
CA PHE A 108 6.30 6.56 6.74
C PHE A 108 7.50 5.99 5.94
N PRO A 109 8.46 6.78 5.44
CA PRO A 109 8.47 8.23 5.29
C PRO A 109 7.78 8.67 3.99
N SER A 110 7.11 9.83 4.03
CA SER A 110 6.62 10.51 2.83
C SER A 110 7.46 11.74 2.50
N TYR A 111 7.51 12.13 1.22
CA TYR A 111 8.36 13.21 0.72
C TYR A 111 7.95 14.59 1.24
N CYS A 112 6.66 14.83 1.47
CA CYS A 112 6.13 16.16 1.76
C CYS A 112 5.50 16.24 3.15
N THR A 113 4.62 15.31 3.54
CA THR A 113 3.86 15.42 4.81
C THR A 113 4.31 14.46 5.90
N ARG A 114 5.30 13.62 5.60
CA ARG A 114 5.86 12.51 6.39
C ARG A 114 4.88 11.45 6.93
N TRP A 115 3.58 11.71 6.90
CA TRP A 115 2.46 10.80 7.14
C TRP A 115 1.67 10.59 5.84
N GLY A 116 0.91 9.51 5.76
CA GLY A 116 -0.03 9.27 4.65
C GLY A 116 -0.74 7.93 4.77
N GLU A 117 -1.51 7.60 3.74
CA GLU A 117 -2.15 6.29 3.59
C GLU A 117 -1.56 5.53 2.41
N GLN A 118 -1.39 4.22 2.56
CA GLN A 118 -1.10 3.29 1.48
C GLN A 118 -2.24 2.31 1.36
N GLU A 119 -2.77 2.17 0.15
CA GLU A 119 -3.68 1.08 -0.21
C GLU A 119 -2.87 -0.11 -0.70
N CYS A 120 -3.29 -1.29 -0.31
CA CYS A 120 -2.77 -2.53 -0.84
C CYS A 120 -3.08 -2.62 -2.34
N GLU A 121 -2.10 -2.99 -3.14
CA GLU A 121 -2.31 -3.21 -4.56
C GLU A 121 -3.45 -4.23 -4.79
N GLY A 122 -4.13 -4.14 -5.93
CA GLY A 122 -5.16 -5.12 -6.30
C GLY A 122 -4.60 -6.54 -6.44
N ASP A 123 -3.28 -6.66 -6.56
CA ASP A 123 -2.57 -7.92 -6.58
C ASP A 123 -2.11 -8.37 -5.18
N GLY A 124 -2.33 -7.61 -4.11
CA GLY A 124 -1.91 -8.02 -2.76
C GLY A 124 -0.40 -8.23 -2.59
N LEU A 125 0.43 -7.86 -3.58
CA LEU A 125 1.89 -8.10 -3.58
C LEU A 125 2.69 -6.90 -3.08
N GLY A 126 2.00 -5.82 -2.73
CA GLY A 126 2.64 -4.64 -2.23
C GLY A 126 1.66 -3.54 -1.85
N TRP A 127 2.26 -2.43 -1.47
CA TRP A 127 1.57 -1.21 -1.12
C TRP A 127 1.79 -0.19 -2.22
N GLN A 128 0.71 0.50 -2.60
CA GLN A 128 0.79 1.65 -3.48
C GLN A 128 1.74 2.73 -2.91
N PRO A 129 2.18 3.70 -3.73
CA PRO A 129 2.89 4.86 -3.21
C PRO A 129 2.11 5.55 -2.08
N CYS A 130 2.82 6.02 -1.07
CA CYS A 130 2.23 6.74 0.06
C CYS A 130 1.43 7.95 -0.45
N ARG A 131 0.12 7.94 -0.22
CA ARG A 131 -0.74 9.08 -0.46
C ARG A 131 -0.60 10.03 0.72
N GLU A 132 0.24 11.01 0.52
CA GLU A 132 0.69 11.95 1.54
C GLU A 132 -0.46 12.80 2.10
N SER A 133 -0.56 12.84 3.43
CA SER A 133 -1.47 13.70 4.17
C SER A 133 -0.80 14.17 5.47
N PRO A 134 -1.17 15.35 6.02
CA PRO A 134 -0.71 15.73 7.36
C PRO A 134 -1.15 14.69 8.39
N ALA A 135 -0.31 14.45 9.40
CA ALA A 135 -0.72 13.65 10.56
C ALA A 135 -2.00 14.24 11.19
N PRO A 136 -2.86 13.42 11.80
CA PRO A 136 -3.99 13.91 12.60
C PRO A 136 -3.51 14.92 13.65
N VAL A 137 -4.33 15.93 13.97
CA VAL A 137 -3.94 17.03 14.88
C VAL A 137 -3.49 16.51 16.25
N GLU A 138 -4.07 15.40 16.70
CA GLU A 138 -3.69 14.71 17.93
C GLU A 138 -2.33 14.00 17.88
N CYS A 139 -1.80 13.73 16.68
CA CYS A 139 -0.51 13.08 16.45
C CYS A 139 0.58 14.05 15.99
N GLN A 140 0.23 15.31 15.73
CA GLN A 140 1.19 16.35 15.40
C GLN A 140 1.99 16.74 16.65
N GLY A 141 3.32 16.76 16.54
CA GLY A 141 4.16 17.32 17.59
C GLY A 141 3.99 18.84 17.72
N GLU A 142 4.37 19.41 18.87
CA GLU A 142 4.27 20.85 19.15
C GLU A 142 5.23 21.71 18.31
N ASP A 143 6.16 21.07 17.59
CA ASP A 143 7.11 21.70 16.69
C ASP A 143 6.47 21.93 15.32
N ASP A 144 6.28 23.20 14.96
CA ASP A 144 5.70 23.63 13.71
C ASP A 144 6.63 23.43 12.50
N THR A 145 7.83 22.89 12.72
CA THR A 145 8.69 22.36 11.66
C THR A 145 8.12 21.04 11.16
N TRP A 146 7.59 21.09 9.94
CA TRP A 146 7.04 19.95 9.19
C TRP A 146 8.03 18.77 9.00
N ASP A 147 9.30 18.96 9.39
CA ASP A 147 10.42 18.08 9.06
C ASP A 147 10.81 17.11 10.19
N ALA A 148 10.37 17.31 11.44
CA ALA A 148 10.80 16.52 12.60
C ALA A 148 9.66 16.02 13.51
N ALA A 149 8.50 16.67 13.47
CA ALA A 149 7.38 16.35 14.35
C ALA A 149 6.50 15.17 13.85
N ASP A 150 6.49 14.92 12.54
CA ASP A 150 5.60 13.97 11.88
C ASP A 150 6.30 12.64 11.48
N ASP A 151 7.61 12.52 11.75
CA ASP A 151 8.42 11.30 11.56
C ASP A 151 9.22 11.07 12.84
N SER A 152 8.52 10.63 13.87
CA SER A 152 9.06 10.43 15.20
C SER A 152 8.47 9.18 15.85
N PRO A 153 9.16 8.55 16.82
CA PRO A 153 8.60 7.43 17.59
C PRO A 153 7.25 7.78 18.24
N SER A 154 7.06 9.04 18.66
CA SER A 154 5.80 9.51 19.23
C SER A 154 4.65 9.56 18.21
N THR A 155 4.96 9.88 16.96
CA THR A 155 3.98 9.97 15.87
C THR A 155 3.51 8.57 15.48
N GLU A 156 4.45 7.64 15.35
CA GLU A 156 4.15 6.23 15.09
C GLU A 156 3.39 5.58 16.27
N GLN A 157 3.77 5.88 17.50
CA GLN A 157 3.02 5.44 18.68
C GLN A 157 1.60 6.02 18.70
N CYS A 158 1.40 7.25 18.23
CA CYS A 158 0.08 7.86 18.12
C CYS A 158 -0.79 7.14 17.07
N CYS A 159 -0.20 6.73 15.94
CA CYS A 159 -0.86 5.89 14.95
C CYS A 159 -1.42 4.61 15.59
N MET A 160 -0.60 3.90 16.36
CA MET A 160 -1.05 2.69 17.06
C MET A 160 -2.13 2.98 18.11
N ASN A 161 -1.98 4.07 18.87
CA ASN A 161 -2.95 4.47 19.89
C ASN A 161 -4.33 4.83 19.29
N ARG A 162 -4.36 5.27 18.03
CA ARG A 162 -5.59 5.51 17.28
C ARG A 162 -6.24 4.23 16.75
N GLY A 163 -5.54 3.10 16.86
CA GLY A 163 -5.99 1.81 16.30
C GLY A 163 -5.88 1.75 14.79
N ASP A 164 -4.95 2.50 14.20
CA ASP A 164 -4.62 2.38 12.78
C ASP A 164 -3.61 1.22 12.57
N CYS A 165 -3.46 0.77 11.32
CA CYS A 165 -2.35 -0.11 10.94
C CYS A 165 -1.16 0.76 10.51
N CYS A 166 -0.01 0.63 11.18
CA CYS A 166 1.09 1.60 11.13
C CYS A 166 2.38 0.91 10.70
N VAL A 167 3.15 1.51 9.80
CA VAL A 167 4.50 1.01 9.50
C VAL A 167 5.40 1.24 10.71
N ASP A 168 6.07 0.19 11.19
CA ASP A 168 7.06 0.29 12.27
C ASP A 168 8.36 0.87 11.73
N HIS A 169 8.52 2.19 11.75
CA HIS A 169 9.75 2.81 11.26
C HIS A 169 10.80 2.93 12.37
N TRP A 170 10.33 3.06 13.62
CA TRP A 170 11.15 3.39 14.78
C TRP A 170 11.47 2.20 15.69
N ASP A 171 11.17 0.98 15.27
CA ASP A 171 11.42 -0.26 16.02
C ASP A 171 10.76 -0.20 17.41
N LEU A 172 9.47 0.13 17.42
CA LEU A 172 8.75 0.43 18.67
C LEU A 172 8.56 -0.79 19.57
N ASP A 173 8.59 -2.00 19.02
CA ASP A 173 8.53 -3.25 19.77
C ASP A 173 9.91 -3.88 20.04
N GLY A 174 10.97 -3.39 19.38
CA GLY A 174 12.37 -3.69 19.68
C GLY A 174 12.87 -5.01 19.10
N ASP A 175 12.24 -5.50 18.05
CA ASP A 175 12.63 -6.74 17.36
C ASP A 175 13.67 -6.51 16.24
N GLY A 176 13.88 -5.25 15.86
CA GLY A 176 14.84 -4.80 14.85
C GLY A 176 14.29 -4.68 13.42
N ILE A 177 12.99 -4.85 13.19
CA ILE A 177 12.34 -4.85 11.87
C ILE A 177 11.60 -3.53 11.61
N THR A 178 12.33 -2.54 11.08
CA THR A 178 11.80 -1.19 10.79
C THR A 178 10.95 -1.05 9.52
N SER A 179 10.27 -2.11 9.09
CA SER A 179 9.41 -2.08 7.89
C SER A 179 8.18 -2.96 7.98
N GLU A 180 7.93 -3.54 9.16
CA GLU A 180 6.71 -4.30 9.41
C GLU A 180 5.53 -3.38 9.71
N SER A 181 4.39 -3.95 10.03
CA SER A 181 3.19 -3.18 10.34
C SER A 181 2.67 -3.56 11.73
N LEU A 182 2.53 -2.55 12.59
CA LEU A 182 2.06 -2.68 13.97
C LEU A 182 0.69 -2.01 14.15
N GLY A 183 -0.03 -2.39 15.21
CA GLY A 183 -1.37 -1.87 15.51
C GLY A 183 -2.49 -2.75 14.97
N ALA A 184 -3.56 -2.14 14.45
CA ALA A 184 -4.75 -2.87 13.98
C ALA A 184 -4.58 -3.38 12.54
N CYS A 185 -3.61 -4.26 12.34
CA CYS A 185 -3.18 -4.74 11.03
C CYS A 185 -3.81 -6.08 10.62
N GLU A 186 -5.05 -6.37 11.02
CA GLU A 186 -5.73 -7.66 10.73
C GLU A 186 -5.90 -7.96 9.22
N GLU A 187 -5.74 -6.95 8.36
CA GLU A 187 -5.76 -7.05 6.90
C GLU A 187 -4.36 -7.08 6.28
N VAL A 188 -3.31 -7.01 7.11
CA VAL A 188 -1.90 -7.12 6.75
C VAL A 188 -1.34 -8.36 7.42
N THR A 189 -1.12 -9.41 6.62
CA THR A 189 -0.51 -10.64 7.10
C THR A 189 1.01 -10.48 7.13
N CYS A 190 1.52 -10.06 8.29
CA CYS A 190 2.92 -10.13 8.68
C CYS A 190 3.01 -11.12 9.84
N ASP A 191 3.42 -12.36 9.53
CA ASP A 191 3.92 -13.32 10.53
C ASP A 191 5.41 -13.55 10.28
#